data_AF-A0A8W8KVU1-F1
#
_entry.id   AF-A0A8W8KVU1-F1
#
_cell.length_a   1.000
_cell.length_b   1.000
_cell.length_c   1.000
_cell.angle_alpha   90.00
_cell.angle_beta   90.00
_cell.angle_gamma   90.00
#
_symmetry.space_group_name_H-M   'P 1'
#
loop_
_entity.id
_entity.type
_entity.pdbx_description
1 polymer ?
#
loop_
_entity_poly.entity_id
_entity_poly.type
_entity_poly.pdbx_seq_one_letter_code
_entity_poly.pdbx_strand_id
1 'polypeptide(L)'
;HVLYYDGRDFIRVSEPTYMANGITLSKDGRHVYVVSSAGKKFIVYKPEANNRLTKINEVELDTFPDNPTIDPVTGDVLLGCHPIGFKITKHLNDPSTEIAASQVLMLHMDKSGTNVTGVTELLSDDLELYGSSSATLYKKRMLVGTVCHKMMYCEVNTL
;
A
#
# COMPACT_ATOMS: atom_id res chain seq x y z
N HIS A 1 -7.27 -12.11 2.19
CA HIS A 1 -8.33 -12.22 1.17
C HIS A 1 -9.22 -10.99 1.27
N VAL A 2 -9.94 -10.65 0.20
CA VAL A 2 -10.89 -9.53 0.15
C VAL A 2 -12.31 -10.06 0.32
N LEU A 3 -13.12 -9.33 1.08
CA LEU A 3 -14.53 -9.60 1.31
C LEU A 3 -15.38 -8.51 0.68
N TYR A 4 -16.50 -8.89 0.07
CA TYR A 4 -17.56 -7.99 -0.36
C TYR A 4 -18.74 -8.13 0.60
N TYR A 5 -19.25 -7.01 1.12
CA TYR A 5 -20.47 -6.98 1.91
C TYR A 5 -21.65 -6.68 0.99
N ASP A 6 -22.59 -7.62 0.88
CA ASP A 6 -23.76 -7.50 0.00
C ASP A 6 -24.96 -6.79 0.66
N GLY A 7 -24.76 -6.24 1.86
CA GLY A 7 -25.81 -5.69 2.71
C GLY A 7 -26.36 -6.67 3.75
N ARG A 8 -25.94 -7.94 3.73
CA ARG A 8 -26.33 -8.97 4.70
C ARG A 8 -25.14 -9.79 5.20
N ASP A 9 -24.33 -10.30 4.29
CA ASP A 9 -23.22 -11.21 4.58
C ASP A 9 -21.91 -10.73 3.96
N PHE A 10 -20.79 -11.20 4.52
CA PHE A 10 -19.45 -11.00 3.95
C PHE A 10 -19.07 -12.18 3.06
N ILE A 11 -18.93 -11.92 1.77
CA ILE A 11 -18.63 -12.92 0.75
C ILE A 11 -17.16 -12.79 0.35
N ARG A 12 -16.40 -13.89 0.40
CA ARG A 12 -15.02 -13.90 -0.11
C ARG A 12 -15.01 -13.77 -1.63
N VAL A 13 -14.39 -12.71 -2.13
CA VAL A 13 -14.36 -12.37 -3.56
C VAL A 13 -12.99 -12.55 -4.22
N SER A 14 -11.93 -12.71 -3.43
CA SER A 14 -10.57 -12.98 -3.93
C SER A 14 -10.05 -14.36 -3.50
N GLU A 15 -8.96 -14.78 -4.13
CA GLU A 15 -8.10 -15.85 -3.60
C GLU A 15 -7.55 -15.49 -2.21
N PRO A 16 -7.15 -16.50 -1.39
CA PRO A 16 -6.42 -16.26 -0.15
C PRO A 16 -5.14 -15.43 -0.37
N THR A 17 -4.83 -14.57 0.60
CA THR A 17 -3.61 -13.76 0.61
C THR A 17 -3.02 -13.80 2.01
N TYR A 18 -1.71 -13.57 2.12
CA TYR A 18 -1.00 -13.50 3.39
C TYR A 18 -1.15 -12.09 3.96
N MET A 19 -2.10 -11.94 4.90
CA MET A 19 -2.44 -10.67 5.56
C MET A 19 -2.80 -9.58 4.54
N ALA A 20 -3.96 -9.72 3.88
CA ALA A 20 -4.54 -8.60 3.14
C ALA A 20 -4.70 -7.41 4.09
N ASN A 21 -4.30 -6.22 3.63
CA ASN A 21 -4.37 -5.01 4.42
C ASN A 21 -5.02 -3.88 3.62
N GLY A 22 -4.24 -3.00 3.00
CA GLY A 22 -4.75 -1.91 2.20
C GLY A 22 -5.37 -2.35 0.87
N ILE A 23 -6.41 -1.62 0.47
CA ILE A 23 -7.17 -1.79 -0.77
C ILE A 23 -7.52 -0.42 -1.37
N THR A 24 -7.40 -0.26 -2.68
CA THR A 24 -7.84 0.93 -3.41
C THR A 24 -8.24 0.58 -4.84
N LEU A 25 -8.68 1.56 -5.62
CA LEU A 25 -8.99 1.43 -7.04
C LEU A 25 -7.88 2.04 -7.90
N SER A 26 -7.71 1.56 -9.13
CA SER A 26 -6.96 2.28 -10.15
C SER A 26 -7.56 3.66 -10.40
N LYS A 27 -6.77 4.58 -10.96
CA LYS A 27 -7.20 5.95 -11.29
C LYS A 27 -8.51 6.02 -12.09
N ASP A 28 -8.74 5.06 -12.99
CA ASP A 28 -9.93 4.97 -13.84
C ASP A 28 -11.05 4.08 -13.23
N GLY A 29 -10.84 3.56 -12.03
CA GLY A 29 -11.78 2.67 -11.33
C GLY A 29 -11.93 1.27 -11.93
N ARG A 30 -11.15 0.90 -12.96
CA ARG A 30 -11.30 -0.38 -13.67
C ARG A 30 -10.62 -1.56 -12.99
N HIS A 31 -9.67 -1.31 -12.09
CA HIS A 31 -8.94 -2.35 -11.37
C HIS A 31 -8.99 -2.09 -9.87
N VAL A 32 -8.92 -3.18 -9.10
CA VAL A 32 -8.82 -3.16 -7.64
C VAL A 32 -7.39 -3.51 -7.27
N TYR A 33 -6.74 -2.64 -6.50
CA TYR A 33 -5.39 -2.85 -5.99
C TYR A 33 -5.46 -3.26 -4.55
N VAL A 34 -4.73 -4.32 -4.19
CA VAL A 34 -4.71 -4.86 -2.83
C VAL A 34 -3.27 -5.17 -2.48
N VAL A 35 -2.88 -4.90 -1.23
CA VAL A 35 -1.60 -5.39 -0.74
C VAL A 35 -1.78 -6.67 0.06
N SER A 36 -0.86 -7.61 -0.13
CA SER A 36 -0.63 -8.73 0.78
C SER A 36 0.56 -8.36 1.63
N SER A 37 0.32 -7.87 2.84
CA SER A 37 1.37 -7.27 3.68
C SER A 37 2.41 -8.31 4.12
N ALA A 38 1.96 -9.41 4.75
CA ALA A 38 2.87 -10.51 5.15
C ALA A 38 3.36 -11.33 3.95
N GLY A 39 2.62 -11.30 2.84
CA GLY A 39 3.04 -11.89 1.57
C GLY A 39 3.99 -11.01 0.77
N LYS A 40 4.26 -9.80 1.27
CA LYS A 40 5.08 -8.77 0.65
C LYS A 40 4.76 -8.50 -0.82
N LYS A 41 3.48 -8.35 -1.14
CA LYS A 41 3.03 -8.20 -2.54
C LYS A 41 2.07 -7.04 -2.72
N PHE A 42 2.17 -6.38 -3.86
CA PHE A 42 1.12 -5.58 -4.45
C PHE A 42 0.38 -6.43 -5.50
N ILE A 43 -0.95 -6.46 -5.46
CA ILE A 43 -1.76 -7.35 -6.30
C ILE A 43 -2.78 -6.52 -7.07
N VAL A 44 -2.86 -6.76 -8.38
CA VAL A 44 -3.82 -6.13 -9.27
C VAL A 44 -4.93 -7.12 -9.60
N TYR A 45 -6.15 -6.75 -9.26
CA TYR A 45 -7.35 -7.51 -9.54
C TYR A 45 -8.21 -6.81 -10.59
N LYS A 46 -8.83 -7.61 -11.46
CA LYS A 46 -9.94 -7.20 -12.30
C LYS A 46 -11.26 -7.52 -11.60
N PRO A 47 -12.14 -6.53 -11.36
CA PRO A 47 -13.49 -6.79 -10.88
C PRO A 47 -14.33 -7.43 -11.99
N GLU A 48 -15.06 -8.48 -11.64
CA GLU A 48 -16.02 -9.16 -12.50
C GLU A 48 -17.46 -8.68 -12.20
N ALA A 49 -18.38 -8.92 -13.13
CA ALA A 49 -19.78 -8.48 -13.00
C ALA A 49 -20.52 -9.04 -11.77
N ASN A 50 -20.01 -10.11 -11.16
CA ASN A 50 -20.56 -10.75 -9.97
C ASN A 50 -19.81 -10.38 -8.67
N ASN A 51 -19.09 -9.26 -8.66
CA ASN A 51 -18.24 -8.76 -7.57
C ASN A 51 -17.02 -9.63 -7.24
N ARG A 52 -16.76 -10.72 -7.98
CA ARG A 52 -15.52 -11.48 -7.82
C ARG A 52 -14.33 -10.66 -8.31
N LEU A 53 -13.17 -10.94 -7.74
CA LEU A 53 -11.89 -10.34 -8.10
C LEU A 53 -10.98 -11.39 -8.73
N THR A 54 -10.72 -11.25 -10.04
CA THR A 54 -9.76 -12.10 -10.76
C THR A 54 -8.38 -11.48 -10.65
N LYS A 55 -7.40 -12.20 -10.10
CA LYS A 55 -6.02 -11.71 -10.05
C LYS A 55 -5.46 -11.69 -11.47
N ILE A 56 -5.01 -10.52 -11.92
CA ILE A 56 -4.43 -10.35 -13.27
C ILE A 56 -2.94 -10.00 -13.23
N ASN A 57 -2.44 -9.48 -12.11
CA ASN A 57 -1.02 -9.26 -11.91
C ASN A 57 -0.66 -9.26 -10.41
N GLU A 58 0.62 -9.49 -10.10
CA GLU A 58 1.20 -9.28 -8.78
C GLU A 58 2.67 -8.88 -8.89
N VAL A 59 3.12 -8.08 -7.92
CA VAL A 59 4.51 -7.62 -7.82
C VAL A 59 4.98 -7.92 -6.41
N GLU A 60 6.09 -8.64 -6.31
CA GLU A 60 6.78 -8.88 -5.05
C GLU A 60 7.56 -7.61 -4.65
N LEU A 61 7.52 -7.33 -3.35
CA LEU A 61 8.17 -6.19 -2.73
C LEU A 61 9.07 -6.75 -1.63
N ASP A 62 10.23 -6.16 -1.37
CA ASP A 62 11.11 -6.61 -0.28
C ASP A 62 10.73 -6.01 1.09
N THR A 63 9.49 -5.55 1.23
CA THR A 63 8.95 -4.85 2.40
C THR A 63 7.54 -5.33 2.74
N PHE A 64 6.99 -4.94 3.89
CA PHE A 64 5.60 -5.22 4.26
C PHE A 64 4.72 -4.02 3.87
N PRO A 65 4.09 -4.04 2.68
CA PRO A 65 3.23 -2.94 2.25
C PRO A 65 1.99 -2.84 3.14
N ASP A 66 1.48 -1.63 3.32
CA ASP A 66 0.34 -1.33 4.17
C ASP A 66 -0.80 -0.67 3.37
N ASN A 67 -0.96 0.65 3.37
CA ASN A 67 -2.08 1.29 2.68
C ASN A 67 -1.66 1.93 1.33
N PRO A 68 -2.23 1.47 0.18
CA PRO A 68 -2.03 2.10 -1.11
C PRO A 68 -2.86 3.36 -1.30
N THR A 69 -2.25 4.40 -1.85
CA THR A 69 -2.95 5.56 -2.42
C THR A 69 -2.56 5.74 -3.89
N ILE A 70 -3.32 6.55 -4.62
CA ILE A 70 -3.13 6.78 -6.05
C ILE A 70 -2.74 8.24 -6.28
N ASP A 71 -1.74 8.48 -7.12
CA ASP A 71 -1.56 9.79 -7.74
C ASP A 71 -2.66 9.99 -8.80
N PRO A 72 -3.59 10.95 -8.63
CA PRO A 72 -4.67 11.17 -9.58
C PRO A 72 -4.18 11.69 -10.94
N VAL A 73 -2.94 12.15 -11.08
CA VAL A 73 -2.37 12.64 -12.33
C VAL A 73 -1.76 11.50 -13.14
N THR A 74 -0.87 10.70 -12.56
CA THR A 74 -0.15 9.64 -13.29
C THR A 74 -0.88 8.30 -13.23
N GLY A 75 -1.59 8.01 -12.14
CA GLY A 75 -2.10 6.68 -11.81
C GLY A 75 -1.08 5.80 -11.06
N ASP A 76 0.09 6.35 -10.71
CA ASP A 76 1.08 5.68 -9.89
C ASP A 76 0.55 5.40 -8.48
N VAL A 77 1.06 4.34 -7.86
CA VAL A 77 0.63 3.89 -6.54
C VAL A 77 1.67 4.28 -5.51
N LEU A 78 1.26 5.00 -4.47
CA LEU A 78 2.10 5.21 -3.29
C LEU A 78 1.74 4.21 -2.20
N LEU A 79 2.75 3.64 -1.55
CA LEU A 79 2.62 2.70 -0.45
C LEU A 79 3.35 3.23 0.76
N GLY A 80 2.69 3.26 1.92
CA GLY A 80 3.40 3.20 3.20
C GLY A 80 3.78 1.75 3.50
N CYS A 81 5.00 1.53 3.97
CA CYS A 81 5.57 0.21 4.13
C CYS A 81 6.33 0.07 5.45
N HIS A 82 6.46 -1.18 5.91
CA HIS A 82 7.27 -1.56 7.08
C HIS A 82 8.44 -2.44 6.63
N PRO A 83 9.69 -1.94 6.60
CA PRO A 83 10.83 -2.72 6.11
C PRO A 83 11.08 -4.02 6.89
N ILE A 84 10.79 -4.02 8.20
CA ILE A 84 11.03 -5.16 9.09
C ILE A 84 9.73 -5.51 9.85
N GLY A 85 9.04 -6.54 9.37
CA GLY A 85 7.72 -6.95 9.87
C GLY A 85 7.64 -7.24 11.37
N PHE A 86 8.65 -7.89 11.97
CA PHE A 86 8.60 -8.17 13.42
C PHE A 86 8.76 -6.89 14.26
N LYS A 87 9.49 -5.88 13.75
CA LYS A 87 9.69 -4.61 14.45
C LYS A 87 8.40 -3.81 14.51
N ILE A 88 7.63 -3.74 13.41
CA ILE A 88 6.32 -3.10 13.45
C ILE A 88 5.38 -3.82 14.43
N THR A 89 5.34 -5.15 14.44
CA THR A 89 4.52 -5.89 15.42
C THR A 89 4.90 -5.56 16.88
N LYS A 90 6.20 -5.50 17.20
CA LYS A 90 6.66 -5.11 18.54
C LYS A 90 6.33 -3.65 18.85
N HIS A 91 6.57 -2.74 17.90
CA HIS A 91 6.28 -1.32 18.05
C HIS A 91 4.80 -1.06 18.30
N LEU A 92 3.89 -1.74 17.59
CA LEU A 92 2.44 -1.60 17.80
C LEU A 92 1.97 -2.16 19.16
N ASN A 93 2.70 -3.13 19.71
CA ASN A 93 2.41 -3.67 21.04
C ASN A 93 2.90 -2.72 22.14
N ASP A 94 4.17 -2.27 22.05
CA ASP A 94 4.75 -1.29 22.97
C ASP A 94 5.77 -0.39 22.23
N PRO A 95 5.35 0.82 21.81
CA PRO A 95 6.19 1.77 21.10
C PRO A 95 7.44 2.21 21.87
N SER A 96 7.47 2.01 23.20
CA SER A 96 8.62 2.39 24.04
C SER A 96 9.79 1.41 23.98
N THR A 97 9.55 0.19 23.45
CA THR A 97 10.53 -0.90 23.49
C THR A 97 11.19 -1.21 22.15
N GLU A 98 10.57 -0.82 21.04
CA GLU A 98 11.08 -1.07 19.69
C GLU A 98 10.66 0.06 18.77
N ILE A 99 11.55 0.49 17.89
CA ILE A 99 11.25 1.46 16.82
C ILE A 99 11.04 0.68 15.51
N ALA A 100 9.94 0.99 14.81
CA ALA A 100 9.68 0.48 13.47
C ALA A 100 10.06 1.54 12.44
N ALA A 101 11.01 1.24 11.55
CA ALA A 101 11.36 2.15 10.45
C ALA A 101 10.17 2.41 9.52
N SER A 102 10.14 3.59 8.92
CA SER A 102 9.21 4.00 7.88
C SER A 102 9.82 3.88 6.50
N GLN A 103 9.00 3.53 5.52
CA GLN A 103 9.37 3.51 4.11
C GLN A 103 8.17 3.92 3.24
N VAL A 104 8.44 4.71 2.21
CA VAL A 104 7.43 5.03 1.18
C VAL A 104 7.95 4.57 -0.18
N LEU A 105 7.16 3.72 -0.84
CA LEU A 105 7.42 3.31 -2.22
C LEU A 105 6.42 3.96 -3.16
N MET A 106 6.87 4.32 -4.36
CA MET A 106 6.04 4.69 -5.49
C MET A 106 6.20 3.64 -6.59
N LEU A 107 5.11 2.92 -6.88
CA LEU A 107 5.04 1.98 -7.98
C LEU A 107 4.58 2.73 -9.22
N HIS A 108 5.44 2.78 -10.25
CA HIS A 108 5.10 3.39 -11.53
C HIS A 108 4.19 2.47 -12.32
N MET A 109 2.99 2.92 -12.64
CA MET A 109 2.01 2.12 -13.36
C MET A 109 2.05 2.42 -14.86
N ASP A 110 1.87 1.38 -15.68
CA ASP A 110 1.62 1.59 -17.09
C ASP A 110 0.27 2.30 -17.34
N LYS A 111 0.04 2.76 -18.56
CA LYS A 111 -1.22 3.44 -18.93
C LYS A 111 -2.48 2.59 -18.72
N SER A 112 -2.34 1.27 -18.66
CA SER A 112 -3.48 0.37 -18.45
C SER A 112 -3.84 0.24 -16.96
N GLY A 113 -2.93 0.59 -16.05
CA GLY A 113 -3.06 0.34 -14.62
C GLY A 113 -2.95 -1.13 -14.26
N THR A 114 -2.35 -1.97 -15.12
CA THR A 114 -2.24 -3.42 -14.88
C THR A 114 -0.82 -3.89 -14.61
N ASN A 115 0.19 -3.14 -15.04
CA ASN A 115 1.59 -3.47 -14.84
C ASN A 115 2.33 -2.38 -14.08
N VAL A 116 3.22 -2.80 -13.17
CA VAL A 116 4.23 -1.93 -12.58
C VAL A 116 5.44 -1.91 -13.51
N THR A 117 5.85 -0.72 -13.96
CA THR A 117 7.00 -0.54 -14.86
C THR A 117 8.27 -0.14 -14.13
N GLY A 118 8.18 0.22 -12.85
CA GLY A 118 9.30 0.57 -12.00
C GLY A 118 8.88 0.87 -10.57
N VAL A 119 9.85 0.92 -9.65
CA VAL A 119 9.62 1.24 -8.24
C VAL A 119 10.65 2.27 -7.80
N THR A 120 10.18 3.34 -7.15
CA THR A 120 11.02 4.37 -6.55
C THR A 120 10.80 4.41 -5.05
N GLU A 121 11.88 4.38 -4.26
CA GLU A 121 11.81 4.63 -2.82
C GLU A 121 11.86 6.14 -2.58
N LEU A 122 10.76 6.72 -2.10
CA LEU A 122 10.63 8.16 -1.84
C LEU A 122 11.05 8.55 -0.43
N LEU A 123 10.96 7.62 0.53
CA LEU A 123 11.35 7.82 1.92
C LEU A 123 11.84 6.51 2.49
N SER A 124 12.92 6.59 3.27
CA SER A 124 13.38 5.57 4.20
C SER A 124 13.87 6.31 5.45
N ASP A 125 13.24 6.07 6.59
CA ASP A 125 13.51 6.81 7.84
C ASP A 125 13.33 5.92 9.07
N ASP A 126 14.32 5.92 9.95
CA ASP A 126 14.30 5.24 11.25
C ASP A 126 14.62 6.18 12.42
N LEU A 127 14.65 7.49 12.17
CA LEU A 127 15.04 8.52 13.14
C LEU A 127 13.87 9.40 13.59
N GLU A 128 12.97 9.78 12.69
CA GLU A 128 11.94 10.78 12.98
C GLU A 128 10.52 10.21 12.88
N LEU A 129 10.26 9.36 11.91
CA LEU A 129 8.96 8.78 11.60
C LEU A 129 9.00 7.27 11.77
N TYR A 130 8.08 6.74 12.56
CA TYR A 130 8.06 5.31 12.88
C TYR A 130 6.80 4.63 12.37
N GLY A 131 6.95 3.53 11.63
CA GLY A 131 5.86 2.68 11.16
C GLY A 131 4.91 3.38 10.19
N SER A 132 5.44 3.96 9.10
CA SER A 132 4.62 4.52 8.02
C SER A 132 3.60 3.52 7.49
N SER A 133 2.36 3.94 7.39
CA SER A 133 1.23 3.12 6.94
C SER A 133 0.68 3.59 5.60
N SER A 134 0.72 4.89 5.31
CA SER A 134 0.19 5.46 4.07
C SER A 134 1.03 6.64 3.63
N ALA A 135 1.09 6.89 2.33
CA ALA A 135 1.62 8.13 1.80
C ALA A 135 0.76 8.63 0.65
N THR A 136 0.66 9.95 0.47
CA THR A 136 0.02 10.57 -0.69
C THR A 136 0.87 11.72 -1.19
N LEU A 137 0.88 11.92 -2.51
CA LEU A 137 1.64 12.97 -3.17
C LEU A 137 0.68 13.95 -3.84
N TYR A 138 0.87 15.24 -3.59
CA TYR A 138 0.19 16.31 -4.29
C TYR A 138 1.20 17.34 -4.77
N LYS A 139 1.40 17.40 -6.09
CA LYS A 139 2.49 18.17 -6.71
C LYS A 139 3.83 17.70 -6.11
N LYS A 140 4.63 18.62 -5.54
CA LYS A 140 5.91 18.31 -4.90
C LYS A 140 5.80 18.12 -3.38
N ARG A 141 4.62 17.77 -2.88
CA ARG A 141 4.35 17.70 -1.43
C ARG A 141 3.83 16.33 -1.09
N MET A 142 4.54 15.64 -0.21
CA MET A 142 4.17 14.31 0.25
C MET A 142 3.71 14.38 1.71
N LEU A 143 2.59 13.74 2.01
CA LEU A 143 2.14 13.49 3.38
C LEU A 143 2.32 12.01 3.67
N VAL A 144 2.96 11.69 4.79
CA VAL A 144 3.20 10.32 5.25
C VAL A 144 2.54 10.12 6.60
N GLY A 145 1.58 9.21 6.65
CA GLY A 145 0.88 8.79 7.87
C GLY A 145 1.52 7.53 8.45
N THR A 146 1.45 7.39 9.77
CA THR A 146 1.92 6.20 10.51
C THR A 146 0.75 5.49 11.17
N VAL A 147 0.94 4.24 11.60
CA VAL A 147 -0.13 3.48 12.28
C VAL A 147 -0.49 4.10 13.63
N CYS A 148 0.51 4.46 14.44
CA CYS A 148 0.30 4.93 15.82
C CYS A 148 1.33 5.96 16.31
N HIS A 149 1.97 6.70 15.39
CA HIS A 149 2.95 7.73 15.72
C HIS A 149 2.49 9.10 15.17
N LYS A 150 3.40 9.93 14.67
CA LYS A 150 3.13 11.23 14.04
C LYS A 150 2.89 11.11 12.54
N MET A 151 2.47 12.21 11.92
CA MET A 151 2.45 12.39 10.47
C MET A 151 3.66 13.24 10.06
N MET A 152 4.21 12.99 8.88
CA MET A 152 5.27 13.80 8.28
C MET A 152 4.77 14.50 7.02
N TYR A 153 5.20 15.75 6.83
CA TYR A 153 5.09 16.48 5.57
C TYR A 153 6.48 16.66 4.98
N CYS A 154 6.64 16.32 3.69
CA CYS A 154 7.90 16.43 2.97
C CYS A 154 7.70 17.23 1.68
N GLU A 155 8.73 17.98 1.28
CA GLU A 155 8.83 18.53 -0.08
C GLU A 155 9.70 17.62 -0.93
N VAL A 156 9.14 17.08 -2.02
CA VAL A 156 9.83 16.15 -2.92
C VAL A 156 10.45 16.95 -4.05
N ASN A 157 11.77 17.11 -3.99
CA ASN A 157 12.52 17.96 -4.92
C ASN A 157 12.90 17.25 -6.22
N THR A 158 12.80 15.93 -6.27
CA THR A 158 13.11 15.08 -7.42
C THR A 158 12.03 14.02 -7.59
N LEU A 159 11.30 14.08 -8.71
CA LEU A 159 10.39 13.05 -9.21
C LEU A 159 10.64 12.89 -10.70
#